data_AF-A0A7W4PM82-F1
#
_entry.id   AF-A0A7W4PM82-F1
#
_cell.length_a   1.000
_cell.length_b   1.000
_cell.length_c   1.000
_cell.angle_alpha   90.00
_cell.angle_beta   90.00
_cell.angle_gamma   90.00
#
_symmetry.space_group_name_H-M   'P 1'
#
loop_
_entity.id
_entity.type
_entity.pdbx_description
1 polymer ?
#
loop_
_entity_poly.entity_id
_entity_poly.type
_entity_poly.pdbx_seq_one_letter_code
_entity_poly.pdbx_strand_id
1 'polypeptide(L)'
;MNVWTSAIVGLLLPLGLTVLAAWRGRSERRFAAMQMASFLSAAILVLVTFAQGEPSFMDLPLALVLLGLPGSLLIASFYDRFL
;
A
#
# COMPACT_ATOMS: atom_id res chain seq x y z
N MET A 1 18.11 14.80 -9.51
CA MET A 1 16.92 14.15 -8.94
C MET A 1 15.84 14.15 -10.01
N ASN A 2 15.25 12.99 -10.32
CA ASN A 2 14.16 12.87 -11.29
C ASN A 2 12.82 13.22 -10.61
N VAL A 3 11.82 13.69 -11.35
CA VAL A 3 10.47 14.01 -10.82
C VAL A 3 9.90 12.81 -10.07
N TRP A 4 10.10 11.60 -10.60
CA TRP A 4 9.68 10.34 -9.96
C TRP A 4 10.33 10.11 -8.59
N THR A 5 11.63 10.39 -8.45
CA THR A 5 12.33 10.24 -7.16
C THR A 5 11.82 11.22 -6.11
N SER A 6 11.44 12.43 -6.51
CA SER A 6 10.85 13.41 -5.59
C SER A 6 9.43 13.01 -5.15
N ALA A 7 8.64 12.44 -6.06
CA ALA A 7 7.32 11.90 -5.73
C ALA A 7 7.40 10.72 -4.75
N ILE A 8 8.38 9.81 -4.93
CA ILE A 8 8.63 8.70 -4.00
C ILE A 8 8.92 9.24 -2.59
N VAL A 9 9.84 10.21 -2.47
CA VAL A 9 10.17 10.81 -1.16
C VAL A 9 8.94 11.47 -0.53
N GLY A 10 8.11 12.15 -1.33
CA GLY A 10 6.86 12.72 -0.86
C GLY A 10 5.86 11.69 -0.34
N LEU A 11 5.80 10.50 -0.96
CA LEU A 11 4.90 9.41 -0.57
C LEU A 11 5.42 8.55 0.60
N LEU A 12 6.72 8.58 0.91
CA LEU A 12 7.27 7.89 2.08
C LEU A 12 6.69 8.44 3.40
N LEU A 13 6.43 9.74 3.47
CA LEU A 13 5.89 10.39 4.66
C LEU A 13 4.46 9.92 5.01
N PRO A 14 3.46 9.96 4.09
CA PRO A 14 2.16 9.38 4.35
C PRO A 14 2.22 7.86 4.54
N LEU A 15 3.13 7.14 3.85
CA LEU A 15 3.32 5.71 4.09
C LEU A 15 3.74 5.45 5.54
N GLY A 16 4.74 6.17 6.06
CA GLY A 16 5.17 6.06 7.45
C GLY A 16 4.03 6.34 8.44
N LEU A 17 3.22 7.38 8.20
CA LEU A 17 2.06 7.70 9.04
C LEU A 17 1.00 6.59 9.03
N THR A 18 0.73 5.99 7.86
CA THR A 18 -0.24 4.88 7.75
C THR A 18 0.25 3.60 8.42
N VAL A 19 1.54 3.29 8.33
CA VAL A 19 2.16 2.16 9.04
C VAL A 19 2.08 2.35 10.55
N LEU A 20 2.37 3.57 11.05
CA LEU A 20 2.21 3.90 12.46
C LEU A 20 0.75 3.76 12.92
N ALA A 21 -0.20 4.19 12.10
CA ALA A 21 -1.63 4.04 12.38
C ALA A 21 -2.08 2.56 12.35
N ALA A 22 -1.49 1.72 11.49
CA ALA A 22 -1.76 0.28 11.44
C ALA A 22 -1.29 -0.45 12.71
N TRP A 23 -0.25 0.07 13.39
CA TRP A 23 0.20 -0.45 14.68
C TRP A 23 -0.65 0.00 15.87
N ARG A 24 -1.41 1.10 15.76
CA ARG A 24 -2.07 1.72 16.92
C ARG A 24 -3.57 1.91 16.70
N GLY A 25 -4.41 1.25 17.51
CA GLY A 25 -5.85 1.53 17.58
C GLY A 25 -6.75 0.30 17.57
N ARG A 26 -8.06 0.55 17.42
CA ARG A 26 -9.09 -0.49 17.20
C ARG A 26 -8.91 -1.17 15.85
N SER A 27 -9.35 -2.41 15.75
CA SER A 27 -9.07 -3.26 14.59
C SER A 27 -9.57 -2.70 13.25
N GLU A 28 -10.73 -2.03 13.23
CA GLU A 28 -11.25 -1.34 12.05
C GLU A 28 -10.27 -0.26 11.52
N ARG A 29 -9.74 0.55 12.44
CA ARG A 29 -8.77 1.60 12.11
C ARG A 29 -7.45 1.01 11.62
N ARG A 30 -7.03 -0.11 12.21
CA ARG A 30 -5.82 -0.84 11.79
C ARG A 30 -6.00 -1.43 10.39
N PHE A 31 -7.17 -1.99 10.10
CA PHE A 31 -7.50 -2.52 8.78
C PHE A 31 -7.50 -1.42 7.71
N ALA A 32 -8.18 -0.30 7.96
CA ALA A 32 -8.18 0.85 7.04
C ALA A 32 -6.76 1.41 6.81
N ALA A 33 -5.94 1.49 7.87
CA ALA A 33 -4.57 1.92 7.77
C ALA A 33 -3.68 0.95 6.96
N MET A 34 -3.86 -0.36 7.13
CA MET A 34 -3.16 -1.38 6.33
C MET A 34 -3.56 -1.32 4.85
N GLN A 35 -4.83 -1.09 4.55
CA GLN A 35 -5.30 -0.90 3.18
C GLN A 35 -4.65 0.32 2.52
N MET A 36 -4.59 1.44 3.23
CA MET A 36 -3.94 2.65 2.74
C MET A 36 -2.43 2.44 2.57
N ALA A 37 -1.76 1.77 3.51
CA ALA A 37 -0.34 1.45 3.41
C ALA A 37 -0.03 0.54 2.22
N SER A 38 -0.89 -0.45 1.95
CA SER A 38 -0.77 -1.35 0.79
C SER A 38 -0.91 -0.57 -0.52
N PHE A 39 -1.91 0.31 -0.62
CA PHE A 39 -2.10 1.18 -1.79
C PHE A 39 -0.90 2.12 -2.03
N LEU A 40 -0.41 2.77 -0.98
CA LEU A 40 0.78 3.64 -1.07
C LEU A 40 2.03 2.85 -1.45
N SER A 41 2.18 1.63 -0.96
CA SER A 41 3.29 0.74 -1.33
C SER A 41 3.25 0.41 -2.82
N ALA A 42 2.08 0.03 -3.35
CA ALA A 42 1.91 -0.22 -4.78
C ALA A 42 2.23 1.03 -5.61
N ALA A 43 1.72 2.21 -5.23
CA ALA A 43 2.00 3.46 -5.92
C ALA A 43 3.50 3.81 -5.93
N ILE A 44 4.19 3.63 -4.81
CA ILE A 44 5.64 3.85 -4.72
C ILE A 44 6.40 2.88 -5.62
N LEU A 45 6.03 1.60 -5.62
CA LEU A 45 6.66 0.59 -6.48
C LEU A 45 6.46 0.92 -7.97
N VAL A 46 5.28 1.39 -8.37
CA VAL A 46 5.05 1.91 -9.73
C VAL A 46 5.97 3.08 -10.04
N LEU A 47 6.13 4.05 -9.13
CA LEU A 47 7.05 5.17 -9.36
C LEU A 47 8.51 4.73 -9.44
N VAL A 48 8.88 3.66 -8.71
CA VAL A 48 10.22 3.07 -8.81
C VAL A 48 10.47 2.50 -10.20
N THR A 49 9.48 1.87 -10.85
CA THR A 49 9.64 1.37 -12.23
C THR A 49 9.94 2.51 -13.19
N PHE A 50 9.25 3.65 -13.06
CA PHE A 50 9.51 4.86 -13.84
C PHE A 50 10.85 5.53 -13.48
N ALA A 51 11.26 5.48 -12.22
CA ALA A 51 12.52 6.07 -11.77
C ALA A 51 13.74 5.28 -12.26
N GLN A 52 13.64 3.95 -12.34
CA GLN A 52 14.73 3.06 -12.78
C GLN A 52 14.69 2.76 -14.28
N GLY A 53 13.55 2.97 -14.94
CA GLY A 53 13.39 2.73 -16.38
C GLY A 53 13.34 1.26 -16.76
N GLU A 54 13.16 0.36 -15.79
CA GLU A 54 13.18 -1.08 -16.01
C GLU A 54 11.76 -1.66 -15.91
N PRO A 55 11.21 -2.22 -17.01
CA PRO A 55 9.82 -2.68 -17.04
C PRO A 55 9.58 -3.96 -16.22
N SER A 56 10.63 -4.73 -15.93
CA SER A 56 10.57 -5.96 -15.12
C SER A 56 10.06 -5.70 -13.70
N PHE A 57 10.23 -4.48 -13.17
CA PHE A 57 9.74 -4.13 -11.84
C PHE A 57 8.22 -3.90 -11.76
N MET A 58 7.50 -3.89 -12.89
CA MET A 58 6.06 -3.65 -12.92
C MET A 58 5.22 -4.82 -12.39
N ASP A 59 5.76 -6.04 -12.42
CA ASP A 59 5.04 -7.23 -11.98
C ASP A 59 4.76 -7.22 -10.48
N LEU A 60 5.67 -6.64 -9.69
CA LEU A 60 5.55 -6.57 -8.23
C LEU A 60 4.38 -5.68 -7.74
N PRO A 61 4.24 -4.41 -8.17
CA PRO A 61 3.08 -3.60 -7.80
C PRO A 61 1.77 -4.20 -8.31
N LEU A 62 1.76 -4.84 -9.48
CA LEU A 62 0.57 -5.51 -10.01
C LEU A 62 0.15 -6.69 -9.12
N ALA A 63 1.09 -7.56 -8.75
CA ALA A 63 0.83 -8.66 -7.83
C ALA A 63 0.30 -8.15 -6.49
N LEU A 64 0.86 -7.06 -5.97
CA LEU A 64 0.46 -6.48 -4.69
C LEU A 64 -0.97 -5.93 -4.71
N VAL A 65 -1.38 -5.27 -5.79
CA VAL A 65 -2.76 -4.80 -5.99
C VAL A 65 -3.74 -5.97 -6.14
N LEU A 66 -3.36 -6.98 -6.94
CA LEU A 66 -4.18 -8.17 -7.17
C LEU A 66 -4.40 -9.00 -5.91
N LEU A 67 -3.41 -9.05 -5.00
CA LEU A 67 -3.53 -9.73 -3.71
C LEU A 67 -4.21 -8.86 -2.64
N GLY A 68 -4.04 -7.55 -2.71
CA GLY A 68 -4.60 -6.61 -1.72
C GLY A 68 -6.13 -6.61 -1.69
N LEU A 69 -6.78 -6.61 -2.85
CA LEU A 69 -8.25 -6.64 -2.95
C LEU A 69 -8.88 -7.89 -2.32
N PRO A 70 -8.59 -9.13 -2.75
CA PRO A 70 -9.18 -10.33 -2.18
C PRO A 70 -8.82 -10.50 -0.71
N GLY A 71 -7.57 -10.17 -0.31
CA GLY A 71 -7.16 -10.21 1.10
C GLY A 71 -7.99 -9.27 1.97
N SER A 72 -8.27 -8.07 1.47
CA SER A 72 -9.09 -7.09 2.17
C SER A 72 -10.55 -7.52 2.30
N LEU A 73 -11.13 -8.10 1.25
CA LEU A 73 -12.50 -8.62 1.27
C LEU A 73 -12.63 -9.79 2.24
N LEU A 74 -11.63 -10.66 2.32
CA LEU A 74 -11.62 -11.78 3.26
C LEU A 74 -11.69 -11.27 4.71
N ILE A 75 -10.85 -10.30 5.07
CA ILE A 75 -10.86 -9.68 6.41
C ILE A 75 -12.18 -8.95 6.67
N ALA A 76 -12.68 -8.17 5.71
CA ALA A 76 -13.95 -7.46 5.86
C ALA A 76 -15.13 -8.43 6.06
N SER A 77 -15.18 -9.51 5.29
CA SER A 77 -16.21 -10.56 5.42
C SER A 77 -16.14 -11.30 6.76
N PHE A 78 -14.93 -11.48 7.30
CA PHE A 78 -14.74 -12.07 8.62
C PHE A 78 -15.25 -11.13 9.72
N TYR A 79 -14.95 -9.84 9.62
CA TYR A 79 -15.48 -8.83 10.54
C TYR A 79 -17.01 -8.81 10.53
N ASP A 80 -17.62 -8.74 9.35
CA ASP A 80 -19.09 -8.68 9.21
C ASP A 80 -19.81 -9.93 9.76
N ARG A 81 -19.19 -11.11 9.65
CA ARG A 81 -19.80 -12.38 10.09
C ARG A 81 -19.56 -12.75 11.55
N PHE A 82 -18.44 -12.35 12.15
CA PHE A 82 -17.97 -12.92 13.41
C PHE A 82 -17.76 -11.91 14.54
N LEU A 83 -17.79 -10.60 14.26
CA LEU A 83 -17.59 -9.52 15.23
C LEU A 83 -18.77 -8.54 15.21
#